data_AF-A0A2M9D5V3-F1
#
_entry.id   AF-A0A2M9D5V3-F1
#
_cell.length_a   1.000
_cell.length_b   1.000
_cell.length_c   1.000
_cell.angle_alpha   90.00
_cell.angle_beta   90.00
_cell.angle_gamma   90.00
#
_symmetry.space_group_name_H-M   'P 1'
#
loop_
_entity.id
_entity.type
_entity.pdbx_description
1 polymer ?
#
loop_
_entity_poly.entity_id
_entity_poly.type
_entity_poly.pdbx_seq_one_letter_code
_entity_poly.pdbx_strand_id
1 'polypeptide(L)'
;MTTPPNAMARDALDFQAQQLRMILERLTYVRSLLPEASIDWRGPAQQLFDAGVGELHRDLACVRRLIEAAENRTVMAASQMGSYVG
;
A
#
# COMPACT_ATOMS: atom_id res chain seq x y z
N MET A 1 -9.23 21.61 28.53
CA MET A 1 -10.31 20.87 27.84
C MET A 1 -9.68 19.64 27.22
N THR A 2 -10.05 18.44 27.67
CA THR A 2 -9.55 17.17 27.12
C THR A 2 -10.35 16.81 25.87
N THR A 3 -9.65 16.52 24.77
CA THR A 3 -10.25 16.08 23.52
C THR A 3 -11.10 14.83 23.78
N PRO A 4 -12.36 14.76 23.29
CA PRO A 4 -13.17 13.57 23.49
C PRO A 4 -12.49 12.34 22.85
N PRO A 5 -12.57 11.14 23.48
CA PRO A 5 -11.90 9.93 22.99
C PRO A 5 -12.17 9.60 21.53
N ASN A 6 -13.37 9.92 21.04
CA ASN A 6 -13.77 9.71 19.63
C ASN A 6 -13.00 10.60 18.65
N ALA A 7 -12.62 11.81 19.06
CA ALA A 7 -11.81 12.69 18.24
C ALA A 7 -10.34 12.22 18.18
N MET A 8 -9.78 11.75 19.30
CA MET A 8 -8.42 11.15 19.29
C MET A 8 -8.37 9.86 18.45
N ALA A 9 -9.39 9.02 18.52
CA ALA A 9 -9.47 7.80 17.71
C ALA A 9 -9.60 8.11 16.21
N ARG A 10 -10.39 9.14 15.85
CA ARG A 10 -10.50 9.62 14.47
C ARG A 10 -9.15 10.13 13.96
N ASP A 11 -8.48 11.01 14.70
CA ASP A 11 -7.18 11.57 14.30
C ASP A 11 -6.13 10.46 14.09
N ALA A 12 -6.15 9.44 14.95
CA ALA A 12 -5.27 8.28 14.81
C ALA A 12 -5.57 7.46 13.54
N LEU A 13 -6.85 7.27 13.18
CA LEU A 13 -7.24 6.59 11.95
C LEU A 13 -6.87 7.41 10.71
N ASP A 14 -7.10 8.73 10.73
CA ASP A 14 -6.73 9.63 9.63
C ASP A 14 -5.21 9.61 9.40
N PHE A 15 -4.42 9.66 10.48
CA PHE A 15 -2.96 9.50 10.42
C PHE A 15 -2.57 8.14 9.82
N GLN A 16 -3.22 7.05 10.26
CA GLN A 16 -2.91 5.72 9.76
C GLN A 16 -3.25 5.56 8.27
N ALA A 17 -4.36 6.15 7.80
CA ALA A 17 -4.71 6.17 6.38
C ALA A 17 -3.64 6.90 5.56
N GLN A 18 -3.11 8.01 6.06
CA GLN A 18 -2.01 8.73 5.42
C GLN A 18 -0.73 7.89 5.34
N GLN A 19 -0.38 7.15 6.41
CA GLN A 19 0.78 6.26 6.38
C GLN A 19 0.62 5.14 5.34
N LEU A 20 -0.57 4.54 5.24
CA LEU A 20 -0.87 3.51 4.25
C LEU A 20 -0.74 4.03 2.81
N ARG A 21 -1.23 5.24 2.55
CA ARG A 21 -1.07 5.89 1.24
C ARG A 21 0.40 6.13 0.88
N MET A 22 1.19 6.63 1.83
CA MET A 22 2.63 6.84 1.61
C MET A 22 3.35 5.51 1.31
N ILE A 23 2.99 4.42 2.00
CA ILE A 23 3.55 3.09 1.70
C ILE A 23 3.16 2.65 0.28
N LEU A 24 1.91 2.86 -0.12
CA LEU A 24 1.43 2.52 -1.46
C LEU A 24 2.18 3.29 -2.57
N GLU A 25 2.44 4.57 -2.37
CA GLU A 25 3.26 5.39 -3.28
C GLU A 25 4.68 4.82 -3.42
N ARG A 26 5.31 4.46 -2.29
CA ARG A 26 6.65 3.84 -2.29
C ARG A 26 6.67 2.50 -3.02
N LEU A 27 5.67 1.65 -2.81
CA LEU A 27 5.57 0.37 -3.51
C LEU A 27 5.32 0.55 -5.00
N THR A 28 4.53 1.55 -5.38
CA THR A 28 4.30 1.91 -6.79
C THR A 28 5.59 2.38 -7.45
N TYR A 29 6.38 3.20 -6.75
CA TYR A 29 7.70 3.62 -7.21
C TYR A 29 8.64 2.42 -7.40
N VAL A 30 8.76 1.55 -6.39
CA VAL A 30 9.59 0.32 -6.51
C VAL A 30 9.16 -0.52 -7.70
N ARG A 31 7.86 -0.74 -7.90
CA ARG A 31 7.33 -1.47 -9.05
C ARG A 31 7.75 -0.82 -10.37
N SER A 32 7.76 0.51 -10.47
CA SER A 32 8.15 1.23 -11.69
C SER A 32 9.66 1.13 -12.00
N LEU A 33 10.48 0.76 -11.02
CA LEU A 33 11.91 0.50 -11.20
C LEU A 33 12.19 -0.94 -11.63
N LEU A 34 11.22 -1.83 -11.56
CA LEU A 34 11.41 -3.20 -12.01
C LEU A 34 11.48 -3.26 -13.53
N PRO A 35 12.41 -4.06 -14.09
CA PRO A 35 12.58 -4.14 -15.52
C PRO A 35 11.35 -4.80 -16.16
N GLU A 36 10.72 -4.09 -17.09
CA GLU A 36 9.60 -4.60 -17.88
C GLU A 36 10.07 -5.48 -19.05
N ALA A 37 11.36 -5.36 -19.43
CA ALA A 37 11.97 -6.10 -20.53
C ALA A 37 13.22 -6.87 -20.07
N SER A 38 13.43 -8.02 -20.68
CA SER A 38 14.62 -8.87 -20.55
C SER A 38 15.89 -8.02 -20.65
N ILE A 39 16.72 -8.08 -19.61
CA ILE A 39 18.14 -7.70 -19.74
C ILE A 39 18.75 -8.63 -20.80
N ASP A 40 19.80 -8.21 -21.50
CA ASP A 40 20.38 -8.96 -22.62
C ASP A 40 21.18 -10.20 -22.16
N TRP A 41 20.72 -10.90 -21.12
CA TRP A 41 21.28 -12.17 -20.68
C TRP A 41 20.73 -13.26 -21.59
N ARG A 42 21.57 -14.24 -21.95
CA ARG A 42 21.18 -15.35 -22.82
C ARG A 42 21.09 -16.65 -22.03
N GLY A 43 20.09 -17.46 -22.34
CA GLY A 43 19.97 -18.82 -21.82
C GLY A 43 19.37 -18.92 -20.41
N PRO A 44 19.74 -19.95 -19.61
CA PRO A 44 19.08 -20.27 -18.35
C PRO A 44 19.07 -19.13 -17.31
N ALA A 45 20.10 -18.29 -17.30
CA ALA A 45 20.18 -17.15 -16.39
C ALA A 45 19.06 -16.11 -16.65
N GLN A 46 18.69 -15.91 -17.91
CA GLN A 46 17.59 -15.01 -18.29
C GLN A 46 16.25 -15.54 -17.80
N GLN A 47 16.01 -16.84 -17.96
CA GLN A 47 14.77 -17.48 -17.49
C GLN A 47 14.58 -17.36 -15.98
N LEU A 48 15.66 -17.55 -15.21
CA LEU A 48 15.64 -17.39 -13.75
C LEU A 48 15.39 -15.94 -13.34
N PHE A 49 16.02 -14.99 -14.05
CA PHE A 49 15.81 -13.57 -13.83
C PHE A 49 14.35 -13.16 -14.08
N ASP A 50 13.80 -13.51 -15.24
CA ASP A 50 12.42 -13.19 -15.63
C ASP A 50 11.41 -13.83 -14.66
N ALA A 51 11.67 -15.06 -14.23
CA ALA A 51 10.86 -15.72 -13.21
C ALA A 51 10.84 -14.94 -11.89
N GLY A 52 12.02 -14.53 -11.40
CA GLY A 52 12.17 -13.76 -10.16
C GLY A 52 11.52 -12.37 -10.24
N VAL A 53 11.70 -11.66 -11.35
CA VAL A 53 11.03 -10.37 -11.59
C VAL A 53 9.51 -10.56 -11.65
N GLY A 54 9.04 -11.62 -12.32
CA GLY A 54 7.62 -11.97 -12.39
C GLY A 54 7.01 -12.31 -11.03
N GLU A 55 7.73 -13.02 -10.17
CA GLU A 55 7.33 -13.28 -8.78
C GLU A 55 7.20 -11.98 -7.99
N LEU A 56 8.22 -11.12 -8.05
CA LEU A 56 8.21 -9.85 -7.35
C LEU A 56 7.06 -8.94 -7.80
N HIS A 57 6.74 -8.91 -9.09
CA HIS A 57 5.57 -8.17 -9.60
C HIS A 57 4.25 -8.70 -9.02
N ARG A 58 4.09 -10.03 -8.90
CA ARG A 58 2.90 -10.64 -8.30
C ARG A 58 2.77 -10.29 -6.83
N ASP A 59 3.87 -10.35 -6.09
CA ASP A 59 3.90 -10.02 -4.67
C ASP A 59 3.57 -8.55 -4.42
N LEU A 60 4.19 -7.64 -5.18
CA LEU A 60 3.88 -6.21 -5.11
C LEU A 60 2.41 -5.92 -5.46
N ALA A 61 1.84 -6.61 -6.44
CA ALA A 61 0.42 -6.48 -6.78
C ALA A 61 -0.51 -7.03 -5.68
N CYS A 62 -0.09 -8.08 -4.98
CA CYS A 62 -0.82 -8.62 -3.83
C CYS A 62 -0.80 -7.62 -2.65
N VAL A 63 0.39 -7.18 -2.25
CA VAL A 63 0.58 -6.23 -1.14
C VAL A 63 -0.16 -4.92 -1.41
N ARG A 64 -0.07 -4.39 -2.65
CA ARG A 64 -0.81 -3.17 -3.02
C ARG A 64 -2.31 -3.30 -2.76
N ARG A 65 -2.94 -4.40 -3.22
CA ARG A 65 -4.38 -4.63 -3.00
C ARG A 65 -4.74 -4.71 -1.52
N LEU A 66 -3.90 -5.34 -0.70
CA LEU A 66 -4.12 -5.44 0.74
C LEU A 66 -4.03 -4.07 1.42
N ILE A 67 -3.07 -3.24 1.02
CA ILE A 67 -2.90 -1.88 1.55
C ILE A 67 -4.05 -0.96 1.11
N GLU A 68 -4.47 -1.01 -0.16
CA GLU A 68 -5.64 -0.26 -0.66
C GLU A 68 -6.91 -0.63 0.14
N ALA A 69 -7.11 -1.92 0.40
CA ALA A 69 -8.24 -2.38 1.21
C ALA A 69 -8.15 -1.90 2.67
N ALA A 70 -6.94 -1.91 3.26
CA ALA A 70 -6.71 -1.42 4.61
C ALA A 70 -6.92 0.11 4.70
N GLU A 71 -6.40 0.89 3.75
CA GLU A 71 -6.59 2.35 3.69
C GLU A 71 -8.08 2.69 3.61
N ASN A 72 -8.81 2.06 2.69
CA ASN A 72 -10.25 2.29 2.53
C ASN A 72 -11.03 1.98 3.81
N ARG A 73 -10.74 0.86 4.48
CA ARG A 73 -11.39 0.51 5.75
C ARG A 73 -11.07 1.52 6.85
N THR A 74 -9.83 1.98 6.94
CA THR A 74 -9.40 3.00 7.90
C THR A 74 -10.12 4.33 7.68
N VAL A 75 -10.21 4.79 6.43
CA VAL A 75 -10.94 6.03 6.07
C VAL A 75 -12.44 5.92 6.40
N MET A 76 -13.04 4.77 6.11
CA MET A 76 -14.45 4.51 6.45
C MET A 76 -14.67 4.53 7.96
N ALA A 77 -13.78 3.92 8.74
CA ALA A 77 -13.85 3.93 10.19
C ALA A 77 -13.71 5.35 10.77
N ALA A 78 -12.75 6.15 10.25
CA ALA A 78 -12.58 7.54 10.66
C ALA A 78 -13.83 8.38 10.37
N SER A 79 -14.41 8.19 9.18
CA SER A 79 -15.65 8.88 8.75
C SER A 79 -16.84 8.53 9.65
N GLN A 80 -17.01 7.24 9.98
CA GLN A 80 -18.03 6.79 10.91
C GLN A 80 -17.85 7.41 12.30
N MET A 81 -16.63 7.38 12.85
CA MET A 81 -16.34 8.03 14.13
C MET A 81 -16.62 9.54 14.10
N GLY A 82 -16.36 10.23 12.98
CA GLY A 82 -16.71 11.64 12.82
C GLY A 82 -18.22 11.92 12.77
N SER A 83 -19.00 10.99 12.22
CA SER A 83 -20.47 11.15 12.07
C SER A 83 -21.25 10.98 13.39
N TYR A 84 -20.70 10.28 14.38
CA TYR A 84 -21.31 10.10 15.71
C TYR A 84 -20.94 11.22 16.72
N VAL A 85 -20.23 12.26 16.29
CA VAL A 85 -19.79 13.40 17.12
C VAL A 85 -20.50 14.71 16.70
N GLY A 86 -21.54 14.62 15.86
CA GLY A 86 -22.41 15.73 15.45
C GLY A 86 -23.65 15.87 16.33
#